data_AF-A0A6J7C4M9-F1
#
_entry.id   AF-A0A6J7C4M9-F1
#
_cell.length_a   1.000
_cell.length_b   1.000
_cell.length_c   1.000
_cell.angle_alpha   90.00
_cell.angle_beta   90.00
_cell.angle_gamma   90.00
#
_symmetry.space_group_name_H-M   'P 1'
#
loop_
_entity.id
_entity.type
_entity.pdbx_description
1 polymer ?
#
loop_
_entity_poly.entity_id
_entity_poly.type
_entity_poly.pdbx_seq_one_letter_code
_entity_poly.pdbx_strand_id
1 'polypeptide(L)'
;MVSHGTRIVAADVFANPELLAWHWPAIVRSHVLDAPDAIHGAPSVTRAVRFLHKFSEAADKVTPGVGLGREHHIANTKVVGQALVWNDTLIHASAFALAA
;
A
#
# COMPACT_ATOMS: atom_id res chain seq x y z
N MET A 1 4.34 -5.24 -2.35
CA MET A 1 5.03 -4.47 -1.28
C MET A 1 6.43 -4.13 -1.72
N VAL A 2 6.88 -2.90 -1.45
CA VAL A 2 8.14 -2.35 -1.91
C VAL A 2 8.93 -1.78 -0.73
N SER A 3 10.23 -2.07 -0.71
CA SER A 3 11.17 -1.59 0.29
C SER A 3 12.50 -1.23 -0.34
N HIS A 4 13.13 -0.17 0.14
CA HIS A 4 14.51 0.18 -0.16
C HIS A 4 15.38 -0.23 1.02
N GLY A 5 15.99 -1.42 0.93
CA GLY A 5 16.74 -2.02 2.03
C GLY A 5 15.83 -2.22 3.24
N THR A 6 16.16 -1.63 4.39
CA THR A 6 15.33 -1.76 5.60
C THR A 6 14.07 -0.90 5.61
N ARG A 7 13.96 0.10 4.72
CA ARG A 7 12.85 1.07 4.70
C ARG A 7 11.70 0.52 3.88
N ILE A 8 10.53 0.36 4.51
CA ILE A 8 9.28 0.14 3.77
C ILE A 8 8.89 1.43 3.07
N VAL A 9 8.52 1.33 1.79
CA VAL A 9 8.16 2.48 0.94
C VAL A 9 6.66 2.46 0.69
N ALA A 10 6.16 1.33 0.20
CA ALA A 10 4.76 1.17 -0.15
C ALA A 10 4.30 -0.27 -0.05
N ALA A 11 2.98 -0.47 0.01
CA ALA A 11 2.34 -1.75 -0.15
C ALA A 11 1.05 -1.60 -0.96
N ASP A 12 0.91 -2.48 -1.94
CA ASP A 12 -0.34 -2.72 -2.67
C ASP A 12 -0.86 -4.12 -2.35
N VAL A 13 -2.16 -4.20 -2.09
CA VAL A 13 -2.90 -5.44 -1.84
C VAL A 13 -4.06 -5.51 -2.81
N PHE A 14 -4.24 -6.64 -3.48
CA PHE A 14 -5.30 -6.86 -4.45
C PHE A 14 -6.16 -8.05 -4.03
N ALA A 15 -7.45 -8.02 -4.37
CA ALA A 15 -8.37 -9.13 -4.08
C ALA A 15 -7.92 -10.46 -4.70
N ASN A 16 -7.27 -10.43 -5.86
CA ASN A 16 -6.84 -11.62 -6.58
C ASN A 16 -5.56 -11.38 -7.40
N PRO A 17 -4.87 -12.45 -7.82
CA PRO A 17 -3.64 -12.37 -8.60
C PRO A 17 -3.82 -11.73 -9.98
N GLU A 18 -5.00 -11.87 -10.60
CA GLU A 18 -5.28 -11.32 -11.94
C GLU A 18 -5.28 -9.79 -11.93
N LEU A 19 -5.89 -9.18 -10.91
CA LEU A 19 -5.86 -7.74 -10.69
C LEU A 19 -4.44 -7.24 -10.44
N LEU A 20 -3.65 -7.96 -9.65
CA LEU A 20 -2.23 -7.64 -9.47
C LEU A 20 -1.49 -7.67 -10.82
N ALA A 21 -1.69 -8.73 -11.61
CA ALA A 21 -1.00 -8.90 -12.89
C ALA A 21 -1.29 -7.75 -13.87
N TRP A 22 -2.53 -7.24 -13.90
CA TRP A 22 -2.91 -6.09 -14.74
C TRP A 22 -2.19 -4.80 -14.33
N HIS A 23 -1.96 -4.58 -13.03
CA HIS A 23 -1.33 -3.36 -12.52
C HIS A 23 0.20 -3.48 -12.37
N TRP A 24 0.73 -4.70 -12.38
CA TRP A 24 2.12 -5.00 -12.06
C TRP A 24 3.14 -4.16 -12.86
N PRO A 25 3.04 -4.02 -14.20
CA PRO A 25 4.01 -3.24 -14.96
C PRO A 25 4.05 -1.77 -14.54
N ALA A 26 2.89 -1.17 -14.26
CA ALA A 26 2.79 0.23 -13.85
C ALA A 26 3.37 0.45 -12.44
N ILE A 27 3.08 -0.45 -11.50
CA ILE A 27 3.61 -0.41 -10.13
C ILE A 27 5.13 -0.50 -10.14
N VAL A 28 5.69 -1.49 -10.85
CA VAL A 28 7.15 -1.66 -10.94
C VAL A 28 7.79 -0.43 -11.55
N ARG A 29 7.24 0.10 -12.66
CA ARG A 29 7.77 1.30 -13.30
C ARG A 29 7.77 2.51 -12.35
N SER A 30 6.68 2.72 -11.62
CA SER A 30 6.59 3.82 -10.64
C SER A 30 7.70 3.73 -9.60
N HIS A 31 7.89 2.55 -9.00
CA HIS A 31 8.89 2.39 -7.95
C HIS A 31 10.34 2.42 -8.44
N VAL A 32 10.60 2.00 -9.69
CA VAL A 32 11.93 2.15 -10.30
C VAL A 32 12.27 3.63 -10.50
N LEU A 33 11.29 4.45 -10.87
CA LEU A 33 11.49 5.90 -11.04
C LEU A 33 11.72 6.62 -9.69
N ASP A 34 11.11 6.12 -8.61
CA ASP A 34 11.25 6.67 -7.25
C ASP A 34 12.40 6.03 -6.43
N ALA A 35 13.29 5.27 -7.08
CA ALA A 35 14.39 4.60 -6.41
C ALA A 35 15.43 5.61 -5.88
N PRO A 36 15.92 5.47 -4.64
CA PRO A 36 16.94 6.34 -4.06
C PRO A 36 18.32 6.00 -4.62
N ASP A 37 19.22 6.97 -4.62
CA ASP A 37 20.62 6.80 -5.05
C ASP A 37 21.38 5.78 -4.19
N ALA A 38 20.99 5.61 -2.93
CA ALA A 38 21.63 4.69 -1.99
C ALA A 38 20.61 3.85 -1.21
N ILE A 39 20.88 2.54 -1.15
CA ILE A 39 20.07 1.57 -0.43
C ILE A 39 20.83 1.09 0.81
N HIS A 40 20.19 1.17 1.97
CA HIS A 40 20.79 0.80 3.25
C HIS A 40 20.11 -0.42 3.88
N GLY A 41 20.92 -1.41 4.24
CA GLY A 41 20.47 -2.66 4.86
C GLY A 41 19.64 -3.55 3.93
N ALA A 42 18.93 -4.53 4.51
CA ALA A 42 18.20 -5.55 3.77
C ALA A 42 16.68 -5.52 4.02
N PRO A 43 15.86 -5.95 3.04
CA PRO A 43 14.43 -6.16 3.23
C PRO A 43 14.13 -7.12 4.39
N SER A 44 12.98 -6.94 5.05
CA SER A 44 12.55 -7.76 6.17
C SER A 44 11.05 -8.02 6.11
N VAL A 45 10.67 -9.29 5.94
CA VAL A 45 9.27 -9.74 5.93
C VAL A 45 8.54 -9.31 7.20
N THR A 46 9.19 -9.43 8.36
CA THR A 46 8.59 -9.03 9.66
C THR A 46 8.24 -7.54 9.70
N ARG A 47 9.10 -6.66 9.17
CA ARG A 47 8.80 -5.22 9.08
C ARG A 47 7.64 -4.95 8.12
N ALA A 48 7.63 -5.70 7.02
CA ALA A 48 6.64 -5.64 5.97
C ALA A 48 5.22 -6.00 6.49
N VAL A 49 5.09 -7.14 7.18
CA VAL A 49 3.83 -7.56 7.82
C VAL A 49 3.39 -6.57 8.91
N ARG A 50 4.33 -6.07 9.72
CA ARG A 50 4.02 -5.06 10.75
C ARG A 50 3.49 -3.76 10.15
N PHE A 51 4.00 -3.36 8.98
CA PHE A 51 3.50 -2.19 8.26
C PHE A 51 2.06 -2.40 7.79
N LEU A 52 1.76 -3.56 7.18
CA LEU A 52 0.41 -3.92 6.77
C LEU A 52 -0.58 -3.94 7.95
N HIS A 53 -0.18 -4.51 9.08
CA HIS A 53 -1.02 -4.52 10.29
C HIS A 53 -1.34 -3.12 10.80
N LYS A 54 -0.34 -2.23 10.83
CA LYS A 54 -0.54 -0.84 11.23
C LYS A 54 -1.47 -0.09 10.28
N PHE A 55 -1.39 -0.40 8.99
CA PHE A 55 -2.29 0.18 8.00
C PHE A 55 -3.73 -0.33 8.19
N SER A 56 -3.93 -1.63 8.44
CA SER A 56 -5.26 -2.19 8.64
C SER A 56 -5.96 -1.73 9.92
N GLU A 57 -5.20 -1.33 10.95
CA GLU A 57 -5.74 -0.81 12.21
C GLU A 57 -5.82 0.73 12.25
N ALA A 58 -5.32 1.42 11.23
CA ALA A 58 -5.31 2.87 11.23
C ALA A 58 -6.72 3.43 11.14
N ALA A 59 -7.00 4.48 11.92
CA ALA A 59 -8.24 5.23 11.79
C ALA A 59 -8.38 5.78 10.36
N ASP A 60 -9.56 5.64 9.80
CA ASP A 60 -9.87 5.95 8.42
C ASP A 60 -11.11 6.84 8.30
N LYS A 61 -11.20 7.54 7.18
CA LYS A 61 -12.42 8.23 6.77
C LYS A 61 -13.05 7.44 5.63
N VAL A 62 -14.31 7.05 5.78
CA VAL A 62 -15.03 6.28 4.77
C VAL A 62 -15.90 7.18 3.91
N THR A 63 -15.77 7.07 2.60
CA THR A 63 -16.62 7.75 1.61
C THR A 63 -17.22 6.74 0.64
N PRO A 64 -18.40 7.02 0.04
CA PRO A 64 -18.89 6.24 -1.09
C PRO A 64 -17.86 6.26 -2.22
N GLY A 65 -17.60 5.10 -2.83
CA GLY A 65 -16.79 5.05 -4.05
C GLY A 65 -17.53 5.69 -5.22
N VAL A 66 -16.79 6.12 -6.25
CA VAL A 66 -17.37 6.74 -7.46
C VAL A 66 -18.34 5.80 -8.20
N GLY A 67 -18.13 4.49 -8.09
CA GLY A 67 -19.01 3.46 -8.65
C GLY A 67 -19.52 2.50 -7.59
N LEU A 68 -18.82 1.37 -7.43
CA LEU A 68 -19.17 0.36 -6.44
C LEU A 68 -18.33 0.52 -5.18
N GLY A 69 -18.89 0.08 -4.06
CA GLY A 69 -18.17 -0.06 -2.81
C GLY A 69 -17.94 1.24 -2.05
N ARG A 70 -17.00 1.17 -1.11
CA ARG A 70 -16.65 2.22 -0.17
C ARG A 70 -15.14 2.42 -0.22
N GLU A 71 -14.74 3.67 -0.21
CA GLU A 71 -13.33 4.04 -0.11
C GLU A 71 -13.02 4.39 1.33
N HIS A 72 -11.99 3.72 1.87
CA HIS A 72 -11.43 3.96 3.18
C HIS A 72 -10.16 4.77 2.98
N HIS A 73 -10.11 6.00 3.49
CA HIS A 73 -8.98 6.91 3.33
C HIS A 73 -8.21 7.02 4.64
N ILE A 74 -6.92 6.69 4.61
CA ILE A 74 -6.03 6.72 5.76
C ILE A 74 -5.01 7.84 5.57
N ALA A 75 -4.92 8.75 6.52
CA ALA A 75 -3.89 9.77 6.57
C ALA A 75 -3.50 10.03 8.03
N ASN A 76 -2.30 9.58 8.41
CA ASN A 76 -1.71 9.88 9.72
C ASN A 76 -0.23 10.24 9.55
N THR A 77 0.51 10.40 10.64
CA THR A 77 1.91 10.83 10.61
C THR A 77 2.91 9.79 10.09
N LYS A 78 2.48 8.54 9.88
CA LYS A 78 3.36 7.41 9.51
C LYS A 78 2.97 6.77 8.18
N VAL A 79 1.69 6.81 7.82
CA VAL A 79 1.16 6.18 6.62
C VAL A 79 0.07 7.05 6.02
N VAL A 80 0.10 7.14 4.69
CA VAL A 80 -1.01 7.62 3.87
C VAL A 80 -1.42 6.49 2.94
N GLY A 81 -2.71 6.37 2.67
CA GLY A 81 -3.19 5.33 1.77
C GLY A 81 -4.70 5.31 1.65
N GLN A 82 -5.17 4.37 0.86
CA GLN A 82 -6.58 4.15 0.63
C GLN A 82 -6.88 2.68 0.37
N ALA A 83 -8.12 2.28 0.63
CA ALA A 83 -8.63 0.97 0.29
C ALA A 83 -10.03 1.06 -0.31
N LEU A 84 -10.27 0.28 -1.37
CA LEU A 84 -11.60 0.08 -1.95
C LEU A 84 -12.17 -1.23 -1.44
N VAL A 85 -13.32 -1.17 -0.77
CA VAL A 85 -14.03 -2.33 -0.22
C VAL A 85 -15.40 -2.44 -0.88
N TRP A 86 -15.74 -3.63 -1.38
CA TRP A 86 -17.05 -3.91 -1.95
C TRP A 86 -17.57 -5.24 -1.42
N ASN A 87 -18.81 -5.26 -0.91
CA ASN A 87 -19.43 -6.44 -0.26
C ASN A 87 -18.49 -7.12 0.75
N ASP A 88 -17.95 -6.33 1.69
CA ASP A 88 -16.99 -6.75 2.73
C ASP A 88 -15.69 -7.38 2.20
N THR A 89 -15.43 -7.27 0.90
CA THR A 89 -14.21 -7.75 0.25
C THR A 89 -13.30 -6.57 -0.08
N LEU A 90 -12.05 -6.64 0.35
CA LEU A 90 -11.01 -5.70 -0.07
C LEU A 90 -10.69 -5.93 -1.55
N ILE A 91 -11.02 -4.96 -2.40
CA ILE A 91 -10.74 -5.01 -3.84
C ILE A 91 -9.29 -4.61 -4.13
N HIS A 92 -8.88 -3.48 -3.58
CA HIS A 92 -7.51 -2.98 -3.65
C HIS A 92 -7.22 -2.07 -2.46
N ALA A 93 -6.00 -2.14 -1.94
CA ALA A 93 -5.46 -1.13 -1.03
C ALA A 93 -4.08 -0.69 -1.50
N SER A 94 -3.80 0.59 -1.36
CA SER A 94 -2.47 1.19 -1.52
C SER A 94 -2.10 1.93 -0.25
N ALA A 95 -0.88 1.70 0.23
CA ALA A 95 -0.35 2.31 1.44
C ALA A 95 1.08 2.77 1.19
N PHE A 96 1.39 4.01 1.59
CA PHE A 96 2.69 4.63 1.43
C PHE A 96 3.22 5.05 2.80
N ALA A 97 4.44 4.63 3.12
CA ALA A 97 5.11 5.07 4.32
C ALA A 97 5.50 6.54 4.15
N LEU A 98 5.03 7.40 5.05
CA LEU A 98 5.52 8.76 5.13
C LEU A 98 6.92 8.71 5.73
N ALA A 99 7.88 9.35 5.05
CA ALA A 99 9.22 9.49 5.58
C ALA A 99 9.12 10.21 6.94
N ALA A 100 9.61 9.54 7.99
CA ALA A 100 10.02 10.21 9.21
C ALA A 100 11.49 10.62 9.06
#